data_AF-B4CYS9-F1
#
_entry.id   AF-B4CYS9-F1
#
_cell.length_a   1.000
_cell.length_b   1.000
_cell.length_c   1.000
_cell.angle_alpha   90.00
_cell.angle_beta   90.00
_cell.angle_gamma   90.00
#
_symmetry.space_group_name_H-M   'P 1'
#
loop_
_entity.id
_entity.type
_entity.pdbx_description
1 polymer ?
#
loop_
_entity_poly.entity_id
_entity_poly.type
_entity_poly.pdbx_seq_one_letter_code
_entity_poly.pdbx_strand_id
1 'polypeptide(L)'
;MKMAVANHLQEVDSGLSASLIAQWATQDFEHAYEWTKAQEPDALRDDMLARLAYLRAQSDPVAAARLVATDISAGPARDEAVISVIHQWTLQDARGAALWAQSLPDESLRQRASDEIAGLAAAPFPVKGAR
;
A
#
# COMPACT_ATOMS: atom_id res chain seq x y z
N MET A 1 11.24 20.31 -11.22
CA MET A 1 10.08 19.44 -11.55
C MET A 1 9.19 19.14 -10.34
N LYS A 2 9.73 18.99 -9.11
CA LYS A 2 8.99 18.70 -7.86
C LYS A 2 7.80 19.63 -7.52
N MET A 3 7.93 20.94 -7.75
CA MET A 3 6.88 21.92 -7.39
C MET A 3 5.67 21.88 -8.33
N ALA A 4 5.85 21.47 -9.60
CA ALA A 4 4.76 21.52 -10.58
C ALA A 4 3.69 20.45 -10.31
N VAL A 5 4.11 19.20 -10.08
CA VAL A 5 3.18 18.08 -9.79
C VAL A 5 2.45 18.32 -8.47
N ALA A 6 3.18 18.74 -7.43
CA ALA A 6 2.62 19.10 -6.13
C ALA A 6 1.51 20.17 -6.23
N ASN A 7 1.74 21.24 -6.99
CA ASN A 7 0.77 22.32 -7.15
C ASN A 7 -0.50 21.84 -7.89
N HIS A 8 -0.33 20.97 -8.90
CA HIS A 8 -1.46 20.41 -9.63
C HIS A 8 -2.31 19.42 -8.80
N LEU A 9 -1.74 18.79 -7.78
CA LEU A 9 -2.47 17.86 -6.91
C LEU A 9 -3.45 18.55 -5.94
N GLN A 10 -3.24 19.84 -5.64
CA GLN A 10 -4.07 20.58 -4.68
C GLN A 10 -5.38 21.12 -5.28
N GLU A 11 -5.45 21.26 -6.61
CA GLU A 11 -6.58 21.90 -7.31
C GLU A 11 -7.54 20.89 -7.96
N VAL A 12 -7.27 19.58 -7.85
CA VAL A 12 -7.99 18.53 -8.60
C VAL A 12 -8.82 17.62 -7.69
N ASP A 13 -9.82 16.96 -8.27
CA ASP A 13 -10.66 15.96 -7.60
C ASP A 13 -9.81 14.86 -6.93
N SER A 14 -10.22 14.43 -5.74
CA SER A 14 -9.64 13.34 -4.94
C SER A 14 -9.21 12.11 -5.75
N GLY A 15 -10.05 11.66 -6.71
CA GLY A 15 -9.73 10.50 -7.54
C GLY A 15 -8.55 10.72 -8.51
N LEU A 16 -8.39 11.96 -8.99
CA LEU A 16 -7.29 12.35 -9.84
C LEU A 16 -6.00 12.51 -9.03
N SER A 17 -6.08 13.06 -7.81
CA SER A 17 -4.95 13.19 -6.89
C SER A 17 -4.31 11.83 -6.56
N ALA A 18 -5.13 10.82 -6.27
CA ALA A 18 -4.66 9.45 -6.02
C ALA A 18 -4.01 8.79 -7.26
N SER A 19 -4.43 9.16 -8.47
CA SER A 19 -3.83 8.63 -9.70
C SER A 19 -2.50 9.32 -10.04
N LEU A 20 -2.44 10.64 -9.85
CA LEU A 20 -1.24 11.44 -10.07
C LEU A 20 -0.14 11.13 -9.06
N ILE A 21 -0.47 10.87 -7.79
CA ILE A 21 0.54 10.49 -6.80
C ILE A 21 1.17 9.14 -7.10
N ALA A 22 0.37 8.19 -7.60
CA ALA A 22 0.89 6.90 -8.04
C ALA A 22 1.86 7.07 -9.20
N GLN A 23 1.52 7.92 -10.17
CA GLN A 23 2.42 8.23 -11.28
C GLN A 23 3.71 8.91 -10.81
N TRP A 24 3.62 9.90 -9.91
CA TRP A 24 4.80 10.54 -9.34
C TRP A 24 5.69 9.51 -8.62
N ALA A 25 5.11 8.64 -7.81
CA ALA A 25 5.84 7.66 -7.02
C ALA A 25 6.58 6.60 -7.86
N THR A 26 6.12 6.32 -9.09
CA THR A 26 6.87 5.44 -10.01
C THR A 26 8.18 6.05 -10.50
N GLN A 27 8.31 7.38 -10.45
CA GLN A 27 9.53 8.11 -10.82
C GLN A 27 10.37 8.49 -9.60
N ASP A 28 9.71 8.93 -8.53
CA ASP A 28 10.34 9.47 -7.32
C ASP A 28 9.45 9.19 -6.10
N PHE A 29 9.53 7.94 -5.61
CA PHE A 29 8.74 7.48 -4.48
C PHE A 29 8.93 8.34 -3.24
N GLU A 30 10.18 8.66 -2.89
CA GLU A 30 10.51 9.37 -1.65
C GLU A 30 9.89 10.77 -1.64
N HIS A 31 9.96 11.52 -2.73
CA HIS A 31 9.35 12.86 -2.77
C HIS A 31 7.83 12.83 -2.84
N ALA A 32 7.24 11.85 -3.55
CA ALA A 32 5.79 11.66 -3.55
C ALA A 32 5.28 11.35 -2.13
N TYR A 33 6.01 10.50 -1.42
CA TYR A 33 5.68 10.11 -0.05
C TYR A 33 5.81 11.26 0.94
N GLU A 34 6.95 11.97 0.94
CA GLU A 34 7.16 13.13 1.82
C GLU A 34 6.14 14.24 1.56
N TRP A 35 5.81 14.52 0.29
CA TRP A 35 4.78 15.50 -0.02
C TRP A 35 3.39 15.07 0.47
N THR A 36 3.04 13.78 0.32
CA THR A 36 1.74 13.26 0.79
C THR A 36 1.64 13.35 2.30
N LYS A 37 2.71 13.01 3.04
CA LYS A 37 2.75 13.13 4.50
C LYS A 37 2.56 14.55 5.01
N ALA A 38 3.01 15.54 4.24
CA ALA A 38 2.88 16.95 4.58
C ALA A 38 1.47 17.52 4.33
N GLN A 39 0.55 16.76 3.72
CA GLN A 39 -0.84 17.19 3.56
C GLN A 39 -1.60 17.10 4.89
N GLU A 40 -2.74 17.80 4.96
CA GLU A 40 -3.64 17.73 6.11
C GLU A 40 -4.04 16.28 6.42
N PRO A 41 -4.11 15.88 7.70
CA PRO A 41 -4.44 14.53 8.12
C PRO A 41 -5.93 14.22 7.92
N ASP A 42 -6.32 13.99 6.68
CA ASP A 42 -7.67 13.65 6.27
C ASP A 42 -7.76 12.31 5.50
N ALA A 43 -8.97 11.96 5.08
CA ALA A 43 -9.22 10.73 4.34
C ALA A 43 -8.50 10.70 2.98
N LEU A 44 -8.37 11.85 2.31
CA LEU A 44 -7.70 11.92 1.01
C LEU A 44 -6.20 11.62 1.16
N ARG A 45 -5.55 12.21 2.17
CA ARG A 45 -4.15 11.91 2.48
C ARG A 45 -3.96 10.42 2.77
N ASP A 46 -4.82 9.85 3.60
CA ASP A 46 -4.71 8.45 4.00
C ASP A 46 -4.93 7.49 2.80
N ASP A 47 -5.84 7.81 1.88
CA ASP A 47 -6.03 7.09 0.61
C ASP A 47 -4.79 7.18 -0.30
N MET A 48 -4.18 8.36 -0.39
CA MET A 48 -2.94 8.55 -1.16
C MET A 48 -1.77 7.77 -0.54
N LEU A 49 -1.64 7.77 0.79
CA LEU A 49 -0.65 6.96 1.50
C LEU A 49 -0.89 5.46 1.31
N ALA A 50 -2.14 4.99 1.31
CA ALA A 50 -2.48 3.60 1.01
C ALA A 50 -2.03 3.22 -0.41
N ARG A 51 -2.19 4.12 -1.38
CA ARG A 51 -1.72 3.91 -2.76
C ARG A 51 -0.20 3.83 -2.84
N LEU A 52 0.51 4.68 -2.10
CA LEU A 52 1.96 4.63 -2.00
C LEU A 52 2.44 3.35 -1.31
N ALA A 53 1.78 2.90 -0.25
CA ALA A 53 2.09 1.64 0.42
C ALA A 53 2.00 0.46 -0.55
N TYR A 54 0.92 0.38 -1.34
CA TYR A 54 0.76 -0.63 -2.37
C TYR A 54 1.90 -0.63 -3.40
N LEU A 55 2.31 0.56 -3.87
CA LEU A 55 3.44 0.69 -4.79
C LEU A 55 4.76 0.26 -4.16
N ARG A 56 5.01 0.67 -2.91
CA ARG A 56 6.23 0.28 -2.19
C ARG A 56 6.29 -1.22 -1.97
N ALA A 57 5.15 -1.86 -1.70
CA ALA A 57 5.09 -3.29 -1.40
C ALA A 57 5.58 -4.18 -2.55
N GLN A 58 5.50 -3.71 -3.79
CA GLN A 58 6.00 -4.43 -4.96
C GLN A 58 7.54 -4.55 -5.01
N SER A 59 8.26 -3.75 -4.22
CA SER A 59 9.74 -3.74 -4.18
C SER A 59 10.31 -3.91 -2.78
N ASP A 60 9.61 -3.41 -1.77
CA ASP A 60 10.03 -3.41 -0.37
C ASP A 60 8.78 -3.51 0.53
N PRO A 61 8.23 -4.72 0.70
CA PRO A 61 7.02 -4.94 1.49
C PRO A 61 7.21 -4.62 2.98
N VAL A 62 8.44 -4.67 3.51
CA VAL A 62 8.72 -4.28 4.90
C VAL A 62 8.60 -2.76 5.07
N ALA A 63 9.13 -1.97 4.14
CA ALA A 63 8.95 -0.51 4.19
C ALA A 63 7.48 -0.12 3.98
N ALA A 64 6.75 -0.82 3.09
CA ALA A 64 5.32 -0.60 2.91
C ALA A 64 4.53 -0.88 4.20
N ALA A 65 4.80 -2.00 4.87
CA ALA A 65 4.19 -2.35 6.15
C ALA A 65 4.45 -1.30 7.23
N ARG A 66 5.68 -0.75 7.29
CA ARG A 66 6.02 0.35 8.20
C ARG A 66 5.19 1.59 7.89
N LEU A 67 5.17 2.04 6.64
CA LEU A 67 4.37 3.20 6.18
C LEU A 67 2.90 3.07 6.60
N VAL A 68 2.27 1.92 6.34
CA VAL A 68 0.86 1.68 6.73
C VAL A 68 0.67 1.78 8.24
N ALA A 69 1.61 1.23 9.02
CA ALA A 69 1.51 1.23 10.46
C ALA A 69 1.77 2.60 11.10
N THR A 70 2.62 3.43 10.49
CA THR A 70 3.10 4.69 11.09
C THR A 70 2.40 5.93 10.57
N ASP A 71 1.98 5.96 9.31
CA ASP A 71 1.59 7.21 8.64
C ASP A 71 0.12 7.25 8.21
N ILE A 72 -0.56 6.09 8.14
CA ILE A 72 -2.00 6.03 7.85
C ILE A 72 -2.79 5.96 9.15
N SER A 73 -3.80 6.80 9.31
CA SER A 73 -4.63 6.85 10.52
C SER A 73 -5.43 5.54 10.68
N ALA A 74 -5.75 5.19 11.92
CA ALA A 74 -6.60 4.02 12.18
C ALA A 74 -7.99 4.19 11.54
N GLY A 75 -8.41 3.21 10.75
CA GLY A 75 -9.69 3.23 10.07
C GLY A 75 -9.68 2.40 8.78
N PRO A 76 -10.77 2.46 8.01
CA PRO A 76 -10.97 1.61 6.83
C PRO A 76 -9.84 1.70 5.80
N ALA A 77 -9.33 2.90 5.52
CA ALA A 77 -8.25 3.10 4.55
C ALA A 77 -6.97 2.34 4.94
N ARG A 78 -6.60 2.36 6.23
CA ARG A 78 -5.45 1.61 6.74
C ARG A 78 -5.67 0.11 6.67
N ASP A 79 -6.86 -0.36 7.02
CA ASP A 79 -7.17 -1.79 7.01
C ASP A 79 -7.12 -2.35 5.58
N GLU A 80 -7.65 -1.63 4.60
CA GLU A 80 -7.50 -2.00 3.18
C GLU A 80 -6.04 -1.91 2.69
N ALA A 81 -5.27 -0.93 3.16
CA ALA A 81 -3.84 -0.84 2.86
C ALA A 81 -3.06 -2.02 3.44
N VAL A 82 -3.39 -2.47 4.66
CA VAL A 82 -2.79 -3.67 5.27
C VAL A 82 -3.01 -4.88 4.36
N ILE A 83 -4.25 -5.15 3.96
CA ILE A 83 -4.58 -6.29 3.12
C ILE A 83 -3.88 -6.19 1.75
N SER A 84 -3.83 -4.99 1.17
CA SER A 84 -3.15 -4.74 -0.10
C SER A 84 -1.64 -5.02 -0.01
N VAL A 85 -0.98 -4.59 1.07
CA VAL A 85 0.45 -4.88 1.31
C VAL A 85 0.66 -6.37 1.57
N ILE A 86 -0.22 -7.02 2.33
CA ILE A 86 -0.15 -8.48 2.57
C ILE A 86 -0.25 -9.26 1.27
N HIS A 87 -1.19 -8.91 0.39
CA HIS A 87 -1.30 -9.55 -0.92
C HIS A 87 0.03 -9.42 -1.70
N GLN A 88 0.55 -8.20 -1.85
CA GLN A 88 1.80 -7.96 -2.59
C GLN A 88 3.01 -8.64 -1.96
N TRP A 89 3.10 -8.64 -0.63
CA TRP A 89 4.16 -9.32 0.10
C TRP A 89 4.04 -10.83 -0.08
N THR A 90 2.84 -11.40 0.00
CA THR A 90 2.64 -12.86 -0.12
C THR A 90 3.12 -13.40 -1.45
N LEU A 91 2.90 -12.66 -2.53
CA LEU A 91 3.40 -13.02 -3.87
C LEU A 91 4.94 -13.10 -3.95
N GLN A 92 5.66 -12.45 -3.03
CA GLN A 92 7.12 -12.40 -2.99
C GLN A 92 7.70 -13.29 -1.87
N ASP A 93 7.10 -13.24 -0.69
CA ASP A 93 7.47 -13.95 0.54
C ASP A 93 6.25 -14.11 1.46
N ALA A 94 5.52 -15.21 1.26
CA ALA A 94 4.37 -15.59 2.09
C ALA A 94 4.72 -15.74 3.58
N ARG A 95 5.96 -16.12 3.92
CA ARG A 95 6.37 -16.29 5.32
C ARG A 95 6.53 -14.94 6.00
N GLY A 96 7.18 -13.98 5.34
CA GLY A 96 7.28 -12.60 5.82
C GLY A 96 5.91 -11.95 6.00
N ALA A 97 5.03 -12.09 5.01
CA ALA A 97 3.65 -11.60 5.08
C ALA A 97 2.90 -12.20 6.29
N ALA A 98 3.03 -13.51 6.54
CA ALA A 98 2.40 -14.17 7.68
C ALA A 98 2.92 -13.70 9.03
N LEU A 99 4.21 -13.36 9.15
CA LEU A 99 4.77 -12.80 10.38
C LEU A 99 4.21 -11.41 10.66
N TRP A 100 4.09 -10.56 9.63
CA TRP A 100 3.49 -9.24 9.81
C TRP A 100 1.99 -9.33 10.11
N ALA A 101 1.26 -10.19 9.40
CA ALA A 101 -0.16 -10.46 9.67
C ALA A 101 -0.39 -10.82 11.15
N GLN A 102 0.42 -11.72 11.72
CA GLN A 102 0.30 -12.11 13.14
C GLN A 102 0.60 -10.96 14.12
N SER A 103 1.33 -9.93 13.70
CA SER A 103 1.66 -8.77 14.53
C SER A 103 0.57 -7.70 14.58
N LEU A 104 -0.46 -7.79 13.72
CA LEU A 104 -1.53 -6.79 13.70
C LEU A 104 -2.34 -6.86 15.01
N PRO A 105 -2.71 -5.73 15.62
CA PRO A 105 -3.39 -5.72 16.92
C PRO A 105 -4.85 -6.17 16.84
N ASP A 106 -5.54 -5.84 15.74
CA ASP A 106 -6.94 -6.19 15.53
C ASP A 106 -7.11 -7.64 15.09
N GLU A 107 -7.95 -8.40 15.81
CA GLU A 107 -8.15 -9.83 15.55
C GLU A 107 -8.87 -10.10 14.23
N SER A 108 -9.85 -9.28 13.86
CA SER A 108 -10.61 -9.46 12.62
C SER A 108 -9.71 -9.20 11.41
N LEU A 109 -8.85 -8.19 11.49
CA LEU A 109 -7.87 -7.87 10.45
C LEU A 109 -6.79 -8.95 10.36
N ARG A 110 -6.30 -9.48 11.49
CA ARG A 110 -5.39 -10.65 11.50
C ARG A 110 -5.99 -11.85 10.80
N GLN A 111 -7.26 -12.14 11.05
CA GLN A 111 -7.93 -13.28 10.43
C GLN A 111 -8.07 -13.06 8.92
N ARG A 112 -8.57 -11.91 8.49
CA ARG A 112 -8.69 -11.55 7.07
C ARG A 112 -7.34 -11.62 6.34
N ALA A 113 -6.29 -11.11 6.97
CA ALA A 113 -4.92 -11.21 6.49
C ALA A 113 -4.44 -12.65 6.31
N SER A 114 -4.73 -13.52 7.30
CA SER A 114 -4.33 -14.93 7.27
C SER A 114 -5.07 -15.69 6.17
N ASP A 115 -6.36 -15.41 5.99
CA ASP A 115 -7.18 -16.00 4.93
C ASP A 115 -6.68 -15.59 3.54
N GLU A 116 -6.31 -14.32 3.36
CA GLU A 116 -5.71 -13.80 2.12
C GLU A 116 -4.41 -14.54 1.77
N ILE A 117 -3.52 -14.70 2.76
CA ILE A 117 -2.24 -15.41 2.59
C ILE A 117 -2.49 -16.87 2.19
N ALA A 118 -3.41 -17.54 2.89
CA ALA A 118 -3.76 -18.93 2.61
C ALA A 118 -4.33 -19.10 1.20
N GLY A 119 -5.21 -18.19 0.77
CA GLY A 119 -5.79 -18.19 -0.57
C GLY A 119 -4.74 -18.06 -1.67
N LEU A 120 -3.78 -17.15 -1.51
CA LEU A 120 -2.70 -16.95 -2.48
C LEU A 120 -1.69 -18.10 -2.50
N ALA A 121 -1.37 -18.68 -1.34
CA ALA A 121 -0.44 -19.80 -1.24
C ALA A 121 -1.01 -21.13 -1.80
N ALA A 122 -2.34 -21.26 -1.83
CA ALA A 122 -3.02 -22.43 -2.37
C ALA A 122 -3.21 -22.40 -3.90
N ALA A 123 -3.04 -21.25 -4.55
CA ALA A 123 -3.20 -21.12 -5.99
C ALA A 123 -2.08 -21.88 -6.73
N PRO A 124 -2.39 -22.88 -7.59
CA PRO A 124 -1.38 -23.55 -8.40
C PRO A 124 -0.71 -22.53 -9.32
N PHE A 125 0.62 -22.43 -9.27
CA PHE A 125 1.39 -21.55 -10.15
C PHE A 125 0.94 -21.78 -11.61
N PRO A 126 0.43 -20.75 -12.33
CA PRO A 126 0.19 -20.91 -13.75
C PRO A 126 1.54 -21.14 -14.42
N VAL A 127 1.77 -22.38 -14.86
CA VAL A 127 2.92 -22.71 -15.70
C VAL A 127 2.83 -21.86 -16.97
N LYS A 128 3.69 -20.84 -17.07
CA LYS A 128 3.91 -20.08 -18.29
C LYS A 128 4.55 -21.03 -19.31
N GLY A 129 3.72 -21.68 -20.13
CA GLY A 129 4.18 -22.52 -21.23
C GLY A 129 3.33 -23.76 -21.46
N ALA A 130 2.22 -23.61 -22.15
CA ALA A 130 1.84 -24.58 -23.17
C ALA A 130 2.21 -23.93 -24.51
N ARG A 131 3.07 -24.62 -25.25
CA ARG A 131 3.56 -24.24 -26.58
C ARG A 131 2.44 -24.25 -27.61
#